data_AF-A0A1C5TRH9-F1
#
_entry.id   AF-A0A1C5TRH9-F1
#
_cell.length_a   1.000
_cell.length_b   1.000
_cell.length_c   1.000
_cell.angle_alpha   90.00
_cell.angle_beta   90.00
_cell.angle_gamma   90.00
#
_symmetry.space_group_name_H-M   'P 1'
#
loop_
_entity.id
_entity.type
_entity.pdbx_description
1 polymer ?
#
loop_
_entity_poly.entity_id
_entity_poly.type
_entity_poly.pdbx_seq_one_letter_code
_entity_poly.pdbx_strand_id
1 'polypeptide(L)'
;MTDLVKFAKALNTYITCDKCSNEERVNKYIEFQSQIEGLNCYDFRFYFYRAHYMNCKNQMEKAKCYIDKAIQLTKVINYSILKIDGNGEYLYIPDSDGTKLNIVTLGPIKEQISKVYSCAGEIYAKIDNENSSLKYYQIANYYNSFFKSEFDTQKKVTVFSFRRFNEYSLSDLINNTITVSPTTKMNDPFDSIINLWGDENILAGQCNEKKHIKPMCNSFNSYRIRSFCLGYGNSPTQNILMWSHYAGEHTGFCVKYKLSNHFIRQEENDKYEHMYLKKISYTNKKISILIPSIDSNLAFATKKRDWKYEKEVRLIVYNPNKTEMFYGIPLDEESEIDSIFLGYRCTNNVIDTIKNIFIQRRTKLPNFYKMVLDEKDIYNLKYVEIQ
;
A
#
# COMPACT_ATOMS: atom_id res chain seq x y z
N MET A 1 14.37 20.57 33.87
CA MET A 1 13.81 19.61 32.88
C MET A 1 13.19 20.41 31.76
N THR A 2 13.63 20.22 30.51
CA THR A 2 13.07 20.96 29.36
C THR A 2 11.61 20.59 29.14
N ASP A 3 10.85 21.46 28.48
CA ASP A 3 9.44 21.18 28.17
C ASP A 3 9.28 19.94 27.29
N LEU A 4 10.23 19.68 26.40
CA LEU A 4 10.24 18.45 25.61
C LEU A 4 10.38 17.19 26.46
N VAL A 5 11.22 17.21 27.50
CA VAL A 5 11.35 16.06 28.41
C VAL A 5 10.09 15.88 29.25
N LYS A 6 9.45 16.97 29.70
CA LYS A 6 8.14 16.89 30.38
C LYS A 6 7.09 16.27 29.46
N PHE A 7 7.01 16.73 28.22
CA PHE A 7 6.14 16.16 27.19
C PHE A 7 6.41 14.68 26.95
N ALA A 8 7.68 14.30 26.75
CA ALA A 8 8.06 12.91 26.50
C ALA A 8 7.71 11.99 27.68
N LYS A 9 7.88 12.44 28.93
CA LYS A 9 7.47 11.69 30.13
C LYS A 9 5.95 11.52 30.21
N ALA A 10 5.20 12.60 29.98
CA ALA A 10 3.74 12.57 29.97
C ALA A 10 3.23 11.61 28.87
N LEU A 11 3.81 11.70 27.67
CA LEU A 11 3.47 10.83 26.54
C LEU A 11 3.79 9.36 26.85
N ASN A 12 4.97 9.08 27.39
CA ASN A 12 5.36 7.71 27.77
C ASN A 12 4.39 7.10 28.79
N THR A 13 3.95 7.89 29.76
CA THR A 13 2.95 7.47 30.77
C THR A 13 1.59 7.18 30.13
N TYR A 14 1.16 8.02 29.18
CA TYR A 14 -0.09 7.82 28.45
C TYR A 14 -0.11 6.54 27.61
N ILE A 15 0.97 6.28 26.86
CA ILE A 15 1.01 5.16 25.89
C ILE A 15 1.27 3.79 26.55
N THR A 16 1.83 3.73 27.76
CA THR A 16 2.21 2.47 28.43
C THR A 16 1.06 1.76 29.16
N CYS A 17 -0.20 2.11 28.89
CA CYS A 17 -1.35 1.41 29.49
C CYS A 17 -1.81 0.21 28.65
N ASP A 18 -1.21 -0.96 28.88
CA ASP A 18 -1.50 -2.17 28.11
C ASP A 18 -2.88 -2.79 28.38
N LYS A 19 -3.58 -2.42 29.47
CA LYS A 19 -4.88 -3.02 29.88
C LYS A 19 -5.95 -2.02 30.34
N CYS A 20 -5.92 -0.79 29.83
CA CYS A 20 -6.98 0.17 30.13
C CYS A 20 -8.28 -0.16 29.37
N SER A 21 -9.42 -0.10 30.09
CA SER A 21 -10.76 0.03 29.51
C SER A 21 -10.88 1.33 28.68
N ASN A 22 -11.92 1.44 27.86
CA ASN A 22 -12.13 2.65 27.04
C ASN A 22 -12.27 3.91 27.89
N GLU A 23 -12.98 3.84 29.01
CA GLU A 23 -13.16 4.96 29.93
C GLU A 23 -11.84 5.38 30.59
N GLU A 24 -11.04 4.43 31.06
CA GLU A 24 -9.71 4.71 31.63
C GLU A 24 -8.77 5.33 30.59
N ARG A 25 -8.82 4.91 29.32
CA ARG A 25 -8.02 5.54 28.25
C ARG A 25 -8.41 6.99 28.04
N VAL A 26 -9.71 7.30 28.05
CA VAL A 26 -10.19 8.69 27.92
C VAL A 26 -9.71 9.55 29.08
N ASN A 27 -9.82 9.05 30.32
CA ASN A 27 -9.37 9.77 31.51
C ASN A 27 -7.85 10.01 31.48
N LYS A 28 -7.05 9.00 31.13
CA LYS A 28 -5.60 9.16 30.95
C LYS A 28 -5.25 10.13 29.84
N TYR A 29 -6.01 10.16 28.75
CA TYR A 29 -5.79 11.11 27.68
C TYR A 29 -6.05 12.55 28.15
N ILE A 30 -7.10 12.78 28.96
CA ILE A 30 -7.37 14.09 29.56
C ILE A 30 -6.25 14.50 30.52
N GLU A 31 -5.79 13.58 31.37
CA GLU A 31 -4.67 13.82 32.29
C GLU A 31 -3.40 14.19 31.52
N PHE A 32 -3.05 13.41 30.49
CA PHE A 32 -1.94 13.71 29.59
C PHE A 32 -2.04 15.11 29.00
N GLN A 33 -3.23 15.50 28.52
CA GLN A 33 -3.45 16.83 27.95
C GLN A 33 -3.29 17.97 28.96
N SER A 34 -3.65 17.74 30.23
CA SER A 34 -3.40 18.68 31.32
C SER A 34 -1.91 18.79 31.64
N GLN A 35 -1.18 17.67 31.67
CA GLN A 35 0.27 17.66 31.94
C GLN A 35 1.10 18.40 30.88
N ILE A 36 0.62 18.44 29.63
CA ILE A 36 1.32 19.09 28.52
C ILE A 36 0.80 20.49 28.20
N GLU A 37 -0.19 20.97 28.96
CA GLU A 37 -0.74 22.31 28.81
C GLU A 37 0.32 23.38 29.20
N GLY A 38 0.40 24.44 28.40
CA GLY A 38 1.38 25.53 28.61
C GLY A 38 2.82 25.21 28.22
N LEU A 39 3.15 23.95 27.88
CA LEU A 39 4.49 23.60 27.39
C LEU A 39 4.75 24.19 26.01
N ASN A 40 6.01 24.54 25.75
CA ASN A 40 6.47 24.95 24.42
C ASN A 40 7.50 23.96 23.87
N CYS A 41 7.03 23.02 23.04
CA CYS A 41 7.88 22.00 22.43
C CYS A 41 8.09 22.29 20.94
N TYR A 42 9.31 22.12 20.44
CA TYR A 42 9.62 22.06 19.01
C TYR A 42 9.63 20.60 18.56
N ASP A 43 8.46 19.97 18.51
CA ASP A 43 8.29 18.57 18.09
C ASP A 43 6.90 18.35 17.49
N PHE A 44 6.81 17.66 16.34
CA PHE A 44 5.53 17.48 15.63
C PHE A 44 4.49 16.72 16.47
N ARG A 45 4.91 15.78 17.32
CA ARG A 45 4.01 14.94 18.14
C ARG A 45 3.28 15.77 19.18
N PHE A 46 3.96 16.75 19.77
CA PHE A 46 3.34 17.67 20.72
C PHE A 46 2.16 18.41 20.05
N TYR A 47 2.41 19.00 18.89
CA TYR A 47 1.39 19.73 18.14
C TYR A 47 0.26 18.82 17.65
N PHE A 48 0.58 17.61 17.19
CA PHE A 48 -0.42 16.61 16.85
C PHE A 48 -1.36 16.29 18.01
N TYR A 49 -0.81 15.98 19.19
CA TYR A 49 -1.63 15.63 20.34
C TYR A 49 -2.48 16.81 20.83
N ARG A 50 -1.98 18.06 20.76
CA ARG A 50 -2.78 19.26 21.05
C ARG A 50 -3.89 19.48 20.00
N ALA A 51 -3.57 19.29 18.72
CA ALA A 51 -4.55 19.42 17.64
C ALA A 51 -5.70 18.42 17.78
N HIS A 52 -5.37 17.14 18.01
CA HIS A 52 -6.33 16.09 18.22
C HIS A 52 -7.27 16.39 19.40
N TYR A 53 -6.71 16.83 20.54
CA TYR A 53 -7.52 17.20 21.70
C TYR A 53 -8.48 18.37 21.42
N MET A 54 -8.00 19.42 20.75
CA MET A 54 -8.83 20.57 20.37
C MET A 54 -9.92 20.17 19.36
N ASN A 55 -9.62 19.25 18.44
CA ASN A 55 -10.61 18.70 17.51
C ASN A 55 -11.72 17.92 18.26
N CYS A 56 -11.36 17.08 19.23
CA CYS A 56 -12.33 16.37 20.07
C CYS A 56 -13.23 17.32 20.87
N LYS A 57 -12.71 18.50 21.27
CA LYS A 57 -13.47 19.56 21.94
C LYS A 57 -14.20 20.50 20.97
N ASN A 58 -14.16 20.21 19.66
CA ASN A 58 -14.72 21.02 18.59
C ASN A 58 -14.21 22.48 18.55
N GLN A 59 -12.99 22.74 19.09
CA GLN A 59 -12.32 24.03 19.05
C GLN A 59 -11.51 24.16 17.75
N MET A 60 -12.22 24.29 16.63
CA MET A 60 -11.65 24.08 15.28
C MET A 60 -10.52 25.04 14.89
N GLU A 61 -10.60 26.32 15.29
CA GLU A 61 -9.52 27.29 15.02
C GLU A 61 -8.20 26.89 15.69
N LYS A 62 -8.26 26.48 16.95
CA LYS A 62 -7.08 26.00 17.70
C LYS A 62 -6.59 24.67 17.15
N ALA A 63 -7.52 23.75 16.83
CA ALA A 63 -7.18 22.47 16.22
C ALA A 63 -6.40 22.67 14.92
N LYS A 64 -6.88 23.58 14.05
CA LYS A 64 -6.22 23.95 12.80
C LYS A 64 -4.83 24.55 13.04
N CYS A 65 -4.71 25.51 13.94
CA CYS A 65 -3.42 26.14 14.26
C CYS A 65 -2.37 25.11 14.70
N TYR A 66 -2.76 24.20 15.59
CA TYR A 66 -1.86 23.14 16.04
C TYR A 66 -1.54 22.13 14.93
N ILE A 67 -2.52 21.69 14.14
CA ILE A 67 -2.25 20.67 13.11
C ILE A 67 -1.38 21.21 11.98
N ASP A 68 -1.55 22.48 11.59
CA ASP A 68 -0.70 23.12 10.58
C ASP A 68 0.76 23.16 11.05
N LYS A 69 0.99 23.44 12.34
CA LYS A 69 2.34 23.42 12.93
C LYS A 69 2.92 22.01 13.01
N ALA A 70 2.09 21.01 13.33
CA ALA A 70 2.50 19.61 13.27
C ALA A 70 2.94 19.22 11.84
N ILE A 71 2.13 19.55 10.83
CA ILE A 71 2.44 19.30 9.41
C ILE A 71 3.77 19.96 9.01
N GLN A 72 4.00 21.22 9.37
CA GLN A 72 5.27 21.90 9.08
C GLN A 72 6.47 21.14 9.66
N LEU A 73 6.35 20.67 10.91
CA LEU A 73 7.42 19.96 11.59
C LEU A 73 7.66 18.55 11.03
N THR A 74 6.65 17.87 10.47
CA THR A 74 6.88 16.57 9.80
C THR A 74 7.85 16.67 8.62
N LYS A 75 8.02 17.86 8.02
CA LYS A 75 8.91 18.08 6.88
C LYS A 75 10.37 18.33 7.27
N VAL A 76 10.64 18.56 8.55
CA VAL A 76 11.96 18.92 9.08
C VAL A 76 12.35 18.03 10.27
N ILE A 77 12.05 16.74 10.18
CA ILE A 77 12.44 15.74 11.17
C ILE A 77 13.94 15.49 11.04
N ASN A 78 14.64 15.47 12.18
CA ASN A 78 16.04 15.08 12.23
C ASN A 78 16.14 13.57 12.48
N TYR A 79 16.68 12.85 11.50
CA TYR A 79 16.83 11.38 11.55
C TYR A 79 18.12 10.90 12.23
N SER A 80 18.92 11.81 12.81
CA SER A 80 20.07 11.41 13.61
C SER A 80 19.62 10.86 14.97
N ILE A 81 20.06 9.66 15.32
CA ILE A 81 19.88 9.09 16.67
C ILE A 81 20.58 9.91 17.77
N LEU A 82 21.48 10.82 17.40
CA LEU A 82 22.11 11.75 18.34
C LEU A 82 21.26 12.99 18.60
N LYS A 83 20.15 13.19 17.88
CA LYS A 83 19.24 14.30 18.11
C LYS A 83 18.36 14.02 19.33
N ILE A 84 18.89 14.37 20.50
CA ILE A 84 18.24 14.17 21.80
C ILE A 84 17.30 15.31 22.21
N ASP A 85 17.35 16.44 21.50
CA ASP A 85 16.53 17.63 21.76
C ASP A 85 15.78 18.10 20.48
N GLY A 86 14.50 18.40 20.63
CA GLY A 86 13.64 18.89 19.55
C GLY A 86 13.04 17.78 18.68
N ASN A 87 12.81 18.13 17.40
CA ASN A 87 12.03 17.38 16.42
C ASN A 87 12.84 16.23 15.77
N GLY A 88 13.20 15.23 16.57
CA GLY A 88 13.93 14.04 16.12
C GLY A 88 13.02 12.86 15.76
N GLU A 89 13.57 11.85 15.08
CA GLU A 89 12.88 10.57 14.85
C GLU A 89 12.43 9.92 16.19
N TYR A 90 13.32 9.97 17.18
CA TYR A 90 13.10 9.40 18.52
C TYR A 90 12.75 10.48 19.55
N LEU A 91 12.02 10.10 20.60
CA LEU A 91 11.88 10.88 21.83
C LEU A 91 12.67 10.21 22.94
N TYR A 92 13.29 11.04 23.78
CA TYR A 92 14.12 10.57 24.89
C TYR A 92 13.54 11.03 26.22
N ILE A 93 13.59 10.13 27.21
CA ILE A 93 13.30 10.42 28.61
C ILE A 93 14.51 10.00 29.46
N PRO A 94 14.91 10.80 30.47
CA PRO A 94 15.94 10.36 31.40
C PRO A 94 15.43 9.18 32.25
N ASP A 95 16.34 8.29 32.63
CA ASP A 95 16.10 7.25 33.64
C ASP A 95 15.86 7.86 35.04
N SER A 96 15.56 7.03 36.03
CA SER A 96 15.22 7.46 37.40
C SER A 96 16.29 8.35 38.02
N ASP A 97 17.55 8.06 37.71
CA ASP A 97 18.73 8.67 38.32
C ASP A 97 19.30 9.80 37.44
N GLY A 98 18.73 10.01 36.25
CA GLY A 98 19.13 11.04 35.28
C GLY A 98 20.45 10.76 34.54
N THR A 99 21.00 9.56 34.67
CA THR A 99 22.30 9.17 34.13
C THR A 99 22.25 8.62 32.71
N LYS A 100 21.09 8.10 32.28
CA LYS A 100 20.88 7.54 30.93
C LYS A 100 19.61 8.10 30.30
N LEU A 101 19.59 8.11 28.97
CA LEU A 101 18.42 8.44 28.17
C LEU A 101 17.80 7.16 27.61
N ASN A 102 16.52 6.95 27.88
CA ASN A 102 15.71 5.88 27.31
C ASN A 102 14.86 6.44 26.16
N ILE A 103 14.69 5.65 25.11
CA ILE A 103 13.81 5.99 23.98
C ILE A 103 12.37 5.68 24.37
N VAL A 104 11.46 6.63 24.16
CA VAL A 104 10.02 6.39 24.27
C VAL A 104 9.60 5.42 23.17
N THR A 105 8.98 4.30 23.55
CA THR A 105 8.58 3.24 22.61
C THR A 105 7.36 3.67 21.80
N LEU A 106 7.61 4.29 20.65
CA LEU A 106 6.59 4.71 19.68
C LEU A 106 6.57 3.78 18.46
N GLY A 107 5.46 3.79 17.71
CA GLY A 107 5.39 3.12 16.41
C GLY A 107 6.36 3.75 15.38
N PRO A 108 6.53 3.12 14.19
CA PRO A 108 7.39 3.65 13.13
C PRO A 108 7.10 5.11 12.80
N ILE A 109 8.13 5.89 12.47
CA ILE A 109 7.98 7.33 12.23
C ILE A 109 6.96 7.66 11.13
N LYS A 110 6.90 6.86 10.06
CA LYS A 110 5.91 7.00 8.99
C LYS A 110 4.47 6.79 9.47
N GLU A 111 4.24 5.86 10.39
CA GLU A 111 2.92 5.68 11.02
C GLU A 111 2.53 6.90 11.86
N GLN A 112 3.50 7.49 12.58
CA GLN A 112 3.28 8.72 13.33
C GLN A 112 2.93 9.89 12.41
N ILE A 113 3.66 10.06 11.30
CA ILE A 113 3.38 11.10 10.29
C ILE A 113 2.00 10.89 9.65
N SER A 114 1.64 9.65 9.32
CA SER A 114 0.31 9.30 8.81
C SER A 114 -0.82 9.72 9.76
N LYS A 115 -0.65 9.53 11.08
CA LYS A 115 -1.62 10.00 12.10
C LYS A 115 -1.78 11.52 12.10
N VAL A 116 -0.70 12.28 11.90
CA VAL A 116 -0.75 13.74 11.75
C VAL A 116 -1.63 14.10 10.56
N TYR A 117 -1.36 13.54 9.39
CA TYR A 117 -2.11 13.84 8.18
C TYR A 117 -3.55 13.34 8.21
N SER A 118 -3.83 12.21 8.86
CA SER A 118 -5.20 11.73 9.08
C SER A 118 -6.01 12.71 9.95
N CYS A 119 -5.40 13.21 11.04
CA CYS A 119 -6.02 14.22 11.89
C CYS A 119 -6.22 15.55 11.16
N ALA A 120 -5.28 15.94 10.28
CA ALA A 120 -5.46 17.09 9.41
C ALA A 120 -6.62 16.89 8.43
N GLY A 121 -6.76 15.71 7.84
CA GLY A 121 -7.89 15.35 6.99
C GLY A 121 -9.23 15.58 7.69
N GLU A 122 -9.34 15.12 8.94
CA GLU A 122 -10.56 15.28 9.74
C GLU A 122 -10.83 16.75 10.09
N ILE A 123 -9.81 17.46 10.60
CA ILE A 123 -9.93 18.88 10.99
C ILE A 123 -10.36 19.74 9.79
N TYR A 124 -9.73 19.55 8.62
CA TYR A 124 -10.03 20.33 7.42
C TYR A 124 -11.41 20.02 6.85
N ALA A 125 -11.92 18.78 7.00
CA ALA A 125 -13.30 18.48 6.64
C ALA A 125 -14.31 19.20 7.54
N LYS A 126 -14.04 19.28 8.85
CA LYS A 126 -14.95 19.90 9.82
C LYS A 126 -15.08 21.42 9.66
N ILE A 127 -14.06 22.07 9.11
CA ILE A 127 -14.08 23.49 8.70
C ILE A 127 -14.47 23.70 7.23
N ASP A 128 -15.11 22.70 6.62
CA ASP A 128 -15.68 22.76 5.27
C ASP A 128 -14.65 23.01 4.15
N ASN A 129 -13.41 22.53 4.32
CA ASN A 129 -12.36 22.52 3.29
C ASN A 129 -12.08 21.08 2.80
N GLU A 130 -12.97 20.56 1.96
CA GLU A 130 -12.93 19.19 1.43
C GLU A 130 -11.68 18.91 0.59
N ASN A 131 -11.18 19.90 -0.19
CA ASN A 131 -9.98 19.74 -1.02
C ASN A 131 -8.73 19.49 -0.19
N SER A 132 -8.50 20.31 0.85
CA SER A 132 -7.39 20.08 1.78
C SER A 132 -7.58 18.80 2.57
N SER A 133 -8.82 18.48 2.98
CA SER A 133 -9.13 17.22 3.67
C SER A 133 -8.71 16.00 2.85
N LEU A 134 -9.17 15.91 1.60
CA LEU A 134 -8.81 14.83 0.67
C LEU A 134 -7.29 14.74 0.49
N LYS A 135 -6.63 15.88 0.26
CA LYS A 135 -5.17 15.93 0.09
C LYS A 135 -4.43 15.38 1.32
N TYR A 136 -4.87 15.72 2.52
CA TYR A 136 -4.22 15.22 3.73
C TYR A 136 -4.48 13.73 3.96
N TYR A 137 -5.69 13.23 3.69
CA TYR A 137 -5.92 11.78 3.69
C TYR A 137 -5.07 11.06 2.63
N GLN A 138 -4.87 11.67 1.47
CA GLN A 138 -3.98 11.12 0.45
C GLN A 138 -2.52 11.04 0.93
N ILE A 139 -2.03 12.05 1.64
CA ILE A 139 -0.68 12.02 2.21
C ILE A 139 -0.60 10.98 3.35
N ALA A 140 -1.65 10.84 4.16
CA ALA A 140 -1.70 9.80 5.20
C ALA A 140 -1.60 8.38 4.60
N ASN A 141 -2.38 8.09 3.55
CA ASN A 141 -2.33 6.81 2.86
C ASN A 141 -0.98 6.53 2.21
N TYR A 142 -0.30 7.56 1.69
CA TYR A 142 1.06 7.43 1.19
C TYR A 142 2.00 6.93 2.30
N TYR A 143 2.01 7.57 3.47
CA TYR A 143 2.86 7.13 4.58
C TYR A 143 2.45 5.75 5.12
N ASN A 144 1.16 5.43 5.12
CA ASN A 144 0.67 4.10 5.43
C ASN A 144 1.05 3.07 4.36
N SER A 145 1.45 3.44 3.15
CA SER A 145 1.78 2.45 2.13
C SER A 145 3.15 1.80 2.31
N PHE A 146 4.01 2.36 3.17
CA PHE A 146 5.36 1.84 3.46
C PHE A 146 5.33 0.72 4.51
N PHE A 147 5.09 -0.51 4.06
CA PHE A 147 5.19 -1.71 4.88
C PHE A 147 6.30 -2.64 4.40
N LYS A 148 6.70 -3.59 5.26
CA LYS A 148 7.73 -4.59 4.92
C LYS A 148 7.26 -5.50 3.78
N SER A 149 8.06 -5.60 2.74
CA SER A 149 7.85 -6.53 1.62
C SER A 149 8.69 -7.79 1.80
N GLU A 150 8.18 -8.94 1.33
CA GLU A 150 8.97 -10.18 1.29
C GLU A 150 10.06 -10.16 0.20
N PHE A 151 10.11 -9.10 -0.62
CA PHE A 151 11.00 -8.97 -1.76
C PHE A 151 12.12 -7.92 -1.56
N ASP A 152 12.17 -7.26 -0.40
CA ASP A 152 13.07 -6.12 -0.14
C ASP A 152 14.56 -6.42 -0.34
N THR A 153 14.97 -7.67 -0.15
CA THR A 153 16.37 -8.13 -0.29
C THR A 153 16.66 -8.80 -1.64
N GLN A 154 15.65 -8.97 -2.50
CA GLN A 154 15.81 -9.66 -3.78
C GLN A 154 16.22 -8.69 -4.87
N LYS A 155 17.34 -8.97 -5.55
CA LYS A 155 17.81 -8.17 -6.69
C LYS A 155 16.83 -8.17 -7.87
N LYS A 156 16.26 -9.35 -8.17
CA LYS A 156 15.21 -9.52 -9.18
C LYS A 156 14.17 -10.53 -8.71
N VAL A 157 12.93 -10.35 -9.15
CA VAL A 157 11.81 -11.25 -8.86
C VAL A 157 11.22 -11.75 -10.17
N THR A 158 11.06 -13.07 -10.29
CA THR A 158 10.41 -13.69 -11.45
C THR A 158 8.92 -13.84 -11.18
N VAL A 159 8.09 -13.25 -12.03
CA VAL A 159 6.63 -13.29 -11.89
C VAL A 159 5.96 -13.58 -13.23
N PHE A 160 4.77 -14.17 -13.19
CA PHE A 160 4.03 -14.62 -14.36
C PHE A 160 2.70 -13.89 -14.45
N SER A 161 2.38 -13.34 -15.62
CA SER A 161 1.11 -12.65 -15.86
C SER A 161 0.34 -13.33 -16.98
N PHE A 162 -0.73 -14.02 -16.61
CA PHE A 162 -1.67 -14.62 -17.56
C PHE A 162 -2.62 -13.55 -18.08
N ARG A 163 -2.77 -13.49 -19.41
CA ARG A 163 -3.47 -12.42 -20.11
C ARG A 163 -4.33 -12.99 -21.22
N ARG A 164 -5.54 -12.47 -21.34
CA ARG A 164 -6.37 -12.62 -22.56
C ARG A 164 -5.68 -11.87 -23.70
N PHE A 165 -5.86 -12.34 -24.93
CA PHE A 165 -5.46 -11.60 -26.11
C PHE A 165 -6.50 -10.51 -26.42
N ASN A 166 -6.16 -9.24 -26.18
CA ASN A 166 -6.99 -8.05 -26.44
C ASN A 166 -6.13 -6.78 -26.53
N GLU A 167 -6.72 -5.63 -26.88
CA GLU A 167 -5.97 -4.39 -27.09
C GLU A 167 -5.17 -3.95 -25.85
N TYR A 168 -5.69 -4.17 -24.64
CA TYR A 168 -5.01 -3.78 -23.40
C TYR A 168 -3.74 -4.60 -23.15
N SER A 169 -3.84 -5.92 -23.33
CA SER A 169 -2.70 -6.83 -23.19
C SER A 169 -1.63 -6.59 -24.26
N LEU A 170 -2.04 -6.20 -25.47
CA LEU A 170 -1.13 -5.87 -26.55
C LEU A 170 -0.46 -4.51 -26.32
N SER A 171 -1.20 -3.53 -25.80
CA SER A 171 -0.64 -2.24 -25.38
C SER A 171 0.47 -2.41 -24.34
N ASP A 172 0.29 -3.30 -23.35
CA ASP A 172 1.36 -3.64 -22.38
C ASP A 172 2.65 -4.09 -23.10
N LEU A 173 2.52 -5.01 -24.07
CA LEU A 173 3.65 -5.56 -24.84
C LEU A 173 4.28 -4.51 -25.79
N ILE A 174 3.46 -3.72 -26.48
CA ILE A 174 3.91 -2.69 -27.42
C ILE A 174 4.67 -1.59 -26.68
N ASN A 175 4.10 -1.10 -25.58
CA ASN A 175 4.64 0.05 -24.86
C ASN A 175 5.68 -0.34 -23.80
N ASN A 176 5.98 -1.62 -23.63
CA ASN A 176 6.85 -2.14 -22.56
C ASN A 176 6.37 -1.76 -21.15
N THR A 177 5.06 -1.83 -20.94
CA THR A 177 4.43 -1.39 -19.69
C THR A 177 3.73 -2.54 -18.99
N ILE A 178 3.49 -2.34 -17.70
CA ILE A 178 2.59 -3.16 -16.91
C ILE A 178 1.40 -2.31 -16.52
N THR A 179 0.24 -2.56 -17.13
CA THR A 179 -0.99 -1.88 -16.74
C THR A 179 -1.45 -2.30 -15.35
N VAL A 180 -1.71 -1.30 -14.51
CA VAL A 180 -2.34 -1.44 -13.20
C VAL A 180 -3.80 -0.97 -13.27
N SER A 181 -4.66 -1.53 -12.42
CA SER A 181 -6.11 -1.27 -12.40
C SER A 181 -6.61 -0.96 -10.99
N PRO A 182 -7.80 -0.36 -10.81
CA PRO A 182 -8.37 -0.16 -9.49
C PRO A 182 -8.70 -1.52 -8.86
N THR A 183 -8.64 -1.60 -7.53
CA THR A 183 -9.01 -2.79 -6.76
C THR A 183 -10.45 -3.24 -6.99
N THR A 184 -11.35 -2.33 -7.41
CA THR A 184 -12.75 -2.60 -7.75
C THR A 184 -12.93 -3.36 -9.07
N LYS A 185 -11.86 -3.58 -9.84
CA LYS A 185 -11.88 -4.31 -11.12
C LYS A 185 -11.32 -5.74 -11.01
N MET A 186 -11.04 -6.20 -9.80
CA MET A 186 -10.66 -7.59 -9.54
C MET A 186 -11.83 -8.53 -9.84
N ASN A 187 -11.52 -9.76 -10.21
CA ASN A 187 -12.50 -10.76 -10.63
C ASN A 187 -13.38 -11.28 -9.46
N ASP A 188 -12.88 -11.24 -8.24
CA ASP A 188 -13.63 -11.53 -7.03
C ASP A 188 -13.96 -10.21 -6.30
N PRO A 189 -15.25 -9.86 -6.11
CA PRO A 189 -15.64 -8.61 -5.46
C PRO A 189 -15.22 -8.53 -3.98
N PHE A 190 -14.86 -9.65 -3.35
CA PHE A 190 -14.43 -9.72 -1.95
C PHE A 190 -12.90 -9.76 -1.80
N ASP A 191 -12.16 -9.64 -2.91
CA ASP A 191 -10.73 -9.87 -2.98
C ASP A 191 -9.87 -8.76 -2.35
N SER A 192 -10.27 -7.51 -2.57
CA SER A 192 -9.62 -6.35 -1.94
C SER A 192 -10.56 -5.82 -0.87
N ILE A 193 -10.31 -6.21 0.38
CA ILE A 193 -11.18 -5.91 1.55
C ILE A 193 -11.37 -4.40 1.71
N ILE A 194 -10.41 -3.58 1.27
CA ILE A 194 -10.53 -2.13 1.25
C ILE A 194 -11.77 -1.62 0.52
N ASN A 195 -12.25 -2.32 -0.52
CA ASN A 195 -13.43 -1.91 -1.28
C ASN A 195 -14.71 -2.03 -0.44
N LEU A 196 -14.72 -2.90 0.57
CA LEU A 196 -15.85 -3.15 1.46
C LEU A 196 -15.72 -2.32 2.74
N TRP A 197 -14.53 -2.33 3.36
CA TRP A 197 -14.26 -1.57 4.58
C TRP A 197 -14.26 -0.07 4.31
N GLY A 198 -13.72 0.38 3.18
CA GLY A 198 -13.63 1.77 2.76
C GLY A 198 -14.90 2.32 2.12
N ASP A 199 -16.01 1.59 2.16
CA ASP A 199 -17.31 2.09 1.69
C ASP A 199 -17.82 3.22 2.59
N GLU A 200 -18.33 4.29 1.97
CA GLU A 200 -18.77 5.48 2.67
C GLU A 200 -19.91 5.19 3.65
N ASN A 201 -20.88 4.34 3.29
CA ASN A 201 -22.01 4.02 4.16
C ASN A 201 -21.57 3.17 5.36
N ILE A 202 -20.68 2.20 5.11
CA ILE A 202 -20.10 1.34 6.16
C ILE A 202 -19.32 2.17 7.18
N LEU A 203 -18.51 3.11 6.73
CA LEU A 203 -17.71 3.97 7.61
C LEU A 203 -18.57 5.04 8.30
N ALA A 204 -19.53 5.64 7.59
CA ALA A 204 -20.47 6.60 8.19
C ALA A 204 -21.36 5.96 9.28
N GLY A 205 -21.58 4.64 9.23
CA GLY A 205 -22.25 3.89 10.28
C GLY A 205 -21.40 3.62 11.51
N GLN A 206 -20.07 3.73 11.40
CA GLN A 206 -19.10 3.47 12.48
C GLN A 206 -18.56 4.74 13.13
N CYS A 207 -18.68 5.89 12.47
CA CYS A 207 -18.14 7.16 12.94
C CYS A 207 -19.23 8.12 13.44
N ASN A 208 -18.97 8.75 14.59
CA ASN A 208 -19.85 9.79 15.13
C ASN A 208 -19.80 11.08 14.29
N GLU A 209 -18.58 11.49 13.91
CA GLU A 209 -18.36 12.61 12.99
C GLU A 209 -18.35 12.08 11.55
N LYS A 210 -19.13 12.71 10.67
CA LYS A 210 -19.37 12.21 9.31
C LYS A 210 -18.79 13.12 8.23
N LYS A 211 -18.50 14.38 8.54
CA LYS A 211 -18.00 15.37 7.56
C LYS A 211 -16.73 14.90 6.85
N HIS A 212 -15.90 14.10 7.51
CA HIS A 212 -14.61 13.65 7.00
C HIS A 212 -14.65 12.32 6.24
N ILE A 213 -15.79 11.61 6.23
CA ILE A 213 -15.85 10.24 5.70
C ILE A 213 -15.67 10.24 4.18
N LYS A 214 -16.39 11.08 3.45
CA LYS A 214 -16.28 11.19 2.00
C LYS A 214 -14.84 11.48 1.50
N PRO A 215 -14.12 12.52 1.99
CA PRO A 215 -12.74 12.75 1.56
C PRO A 215 -11.79 11.61 1.97
N MET A 216 -12.03 10.97 3.11
CA MET A 216 -11.28 9.79 3.53
C MET A 216 -11.50 8.61 2.56
N CYS A 217 -12.74 8.25 2.24
CA CYS A 217 -13.05 7.17 1.29
C CYS A 217 -12.47 7.48 -0.11
N ASN A 218 -12.63 8.71 -0.57
CA ASN A 218 -12.10 9.14 -1.87
C ASN A 218 -10.58 9.04 -1.96
N SER A 219 -9.85 9.16 -0.85
CA SER A 219 -8.41 9.02 -0.84
C SER A 219 -7.93 7.60 -1.24
N PHE A 220 -8.76 6.57 -1.02
CA PHE A 220 -8.46 5.18 -1.42
C PHE A 220 -8.53 4.98 -2.95
N ASN A 221 -9.20 5.87 -3.68
CA ASN A 221 -9.27 5.81 -5.15
C ASN A 221 -7.91 6.05 -5.83
N SER A 222 -6.89 6.43 -5.07
CA SER A 222 -5.50 6.60 -5.54
C SER A 222 -4.75 5.26 -5.64
N TYR A 223 -5.31 4.14 -5.14
CA TYR A 223 -4.69 2.83 -5.24
C TYR A 223 -4.98 2.16 -6.59
N ARG A 224 -3.95 1.54 -7.15
CA ARG A 224 -4.03 0.60 -8.28
C ARG A 224 -3.27 -0.67 -7.93
N ILE A 225 -3.64 -1.77 -8.56
CA ILE A 225 -2.97 -3.06 -8.38
C ILE A 225 -2.73 -3.75 -9.72
N ARG A 226 -1.70 -4.59 -9.74
CA ARG A 226 -1.52 -5.62 -10.76
C ARG A 226 -1.18 -6.94 -10.10
N SER A 227 -1.92 -7.99 -10.45
CA SER A 227 -1.66 -9.34 -9.97
C SER A 227 -0.75 -10.13 -10.90
N PHE A 228 0.09 -10.95 -10.28
CA PHE A 228 0.94 -11.94 -10.93
C PHE A 228 0.90 -13.26 -10.16
N CYS A 229 1.35 -14.33 -10.80
CA CYS A 229 1.65 -15.61 -10.17
C CYS A 229 3.16 -15.72 -9.87
N LEU A 230 3.51 -16.17 -8.68
CA LEU A 230 4.87 -16.50 -8.29
C LEU A 230 5.16 -17.98 -8.52
N GLY A 231 6.36 -18.31 -9.03
CA GLY A 231 6.80 -19.69 -9.15
C GLY A 231 8.27 -19.84 -9.50
N TYR A 232 8.77 -21.06 -9.34
CA TYR A 232 10.12 -21.44 -9.72
C TYR A 232 10.15 -22.00 -11.15
N GLY A 233 11.23 -21.73 -11.89
CA GLY A 233 11.37 -22.14 -13.28
C GLY A 233 10.21 -21.61 -14.12
N ASN A 234 9.45 -22.53 -14.74
CA ASN A 234 8.22 -22.23 -15.48
C ASN A 234 6.98 -22.87 -14.84
N SER A 235 7.06 -23.34 -13.58
CA SER A 235 5.96 -24.06 -12.93
C SER A 235 4.58 -23.37 -12.95
N PRO A 236 4.45 -22.03 -12.96
CA PRO A 236 3.14 -21.40 -13.11
C PRO A 236 2.40 -21.77 -14.39
N THR A 237 3.11 -22.03 -15.49
CA THR A 237 2.50 -22.37 -16.80
C THR A 237 1.85 -23.75 -16.80
N GLN A 238 2.12 -24.58 -15.79
CA GLN A 238 1.49 -25.89 -15.62
C GLN A 238 0.11 -25.80 -14.95
N ASN A 239 -0.25 -24.65 -14.37
CA ASN A 239 -1.54 -24.50 -13.70
C ASN A 239 -2.67 -24.25 -14.73
N ILE A 240 -3.43 -25.31 -15.02
CA ILE A 240 -4.56 -25.27 -15.97
C ILE A 240 -5.66 -24.26 -15.58
N LEU A 241 -5.85 -23.98 -14.28
CA LEU A 241 -6.85 -23.01 -13.83
C LEU A 241 -6.42 -21.57 -14.16
N MET A 242 -5.11 -21.28 -14.11
CA MET A 242 -4.59 -19.97 -14.52
C MET A 242 -4.86 -19.69 -16.00
N TRP A 243 -4.64 -20.70 -16.86
CA TRP A 243 -4.96 -20.60 -18.28
C TRP A 243 -6.46 -20.43 -18.54
N SER A 244 -7.27 -21.18 -17.81
CA SER A 244 -8.73 -21.19 -17.99
C SER A 244 -9.35 -19.86 -17.57
N HIS A 245 -8.96 -19.31 -16.42
CA HIS A 245 -9.55 -18.08 -15.88
C HIS A 245 -8.95 -16.80 -16.48
N TYR A 246 -7.61 -16.74 -16.60
CA TYR A 246 -6.90 -15.48 -16.83
C TYR A 246 -6.30 -15.35 -18.23
N ALA A 247 -6.06 -16.46 -18.93
CA ALA A 247 -5.56 -16.45 -20.31
C ALA A 247 -6.66 -16.72 -21.35
N GLY A 248 -7.90 -16.31 -21.06
CA GLY A 248 -9.02 -16.36 -22.00
C GLY A 248 -9.30 -17.78 -22.47
N GLU A 249 -9.46 -18.72 -21.53
CA GLU A 249 -9.74 -20.12 -21.85
C GLU A 249 -8.69 -20.72 -22.81
N HIS A 250 -7.41 -20.48 -22.51
CA HIS A 250 -6.25 -20.93 -23.30
C HIS A 250 -6.06 -20.26 -24.67
N THR A 251 -6.85 -19.25 -25.03
CA THR A 251 -6.66 -18.49 -26.29
C THR A 251 -5.63 -17.36 -26.18
N GLY A 252 -5.34 -16.92 -24.95
CA GLY A 252 -4.39 -15.87 -24.64
C GLY A 252 -2.97 -16.37 -24.41
N PHE A 253 -2.24 -15.70 -23.53
CA PHE A 253 -0.82 -15.93 -23.29
C PHE A 253 -0.44 -15.67 -21.83
N CYS A 254 0.76 -16.10 -21.45
CA CYS A 254 1.37 -15.81 -20.16
C CYS A 254 2.73 -15.15 -20.39
N VAL A 255 2.93 -13.97 -19.80
CA VAL A 255 4.20 -13.24 -19.83
C VAL A 255 4.98 -13.57 -18.57
N LYS A 256 6.22 -14.05 -18.74
CA LYS A 256 7.17 -14.24 -17.66
C LYS A 256 8.07 -13.01 -17.59
N TYR A 257 7.97 -12.27 -16.50
CA TYR A 257 8.80 -11.11 -16.23
C TYR A 257 9.94 -11.48 -15.27
N LYS A 258 11.08 -10.81 -15.44
CA LYS A 258 12.12 -10.67 -14.42
C LYS A 258 12.16 -9.19 -14.03
N LEU A 259 11.52 -8.86 -12.92
CA LEU A 259 11.40 -7.48 -12.44
C LEU A 259 12.56 -7.15 -11.51
N SER A 260 13.18 -5.99 -11.69
CA SER A 260 14.23 -5.47 -10.81
C SER A 260 13.67 -5.10 -9.43
N ASN A 261 14.55 -4.95 -8.43
CA ASN A 261 14.16 -4.40 -7.14
C ASN A 261 13.63 -2.95 -7.25
N HIS A 262 14.21 -2.16 -8.14
CA HIS A 262 13.84 -0.77 -8.39
C HIS A 262 12.44 -0.63 -9.02
N PHE A 263 12.02 -1.59 -9.85
CA PHE A 263 10.67 -1.60 -10.41
C PHE A 263 9.61 -2.01 -9.36
N ILE A 264 9.95 -2.94 -8.47
CA ILE A 264 8.98 -3.50 -7.51
C ILE A 264 8.96 -2.79 -6.17
N ARG A 265 9.77 -1.75 -5.98
CA ARG A 265 9.82 -0.92 -4.77
C ARG A 265 10.15 0.51 -5.13
N GLN A 266 9.36 1.44 -4.64
CA GLN A 266 9.61 2.87 -4.77
C GLN A 266 10.01 3.44 -3.41
N GLU A 267 11.07 4.24 -3.38
CA GLU A 267 11.47 4.96 -2.18
C GLU A 267 10.60 6.20 -1.94
N GLU A 268 10.74 6.80 -0.76
CA GLU A 268 10.05 8.04 -0.43
C GLU A 268 10.44 9.18 -1.39
N ASN A 269 9.44 9.97 -1.81
CA ASN A 269 9.59 11.08 -2.75
C ASN A 269 8.56 12.19 -2.50
N ASP A 270 8.83 13.37 -3.06
CA ASP A 270 8.04 14.58 -2.86
C ASP A 270 6.70 14.58 -3.61
N LYS A 271 6.45 13.57 -4.47
CA LYS A 271 5.19 13.42 -5.20
C LYS A 271 4.17 12.56 -4.46
N TYR A 272 4.54 11.98 -3.32
CA TYR A 272 3.69 11.06 -2.54
C TYR A 272 3.24 9.84 -3.36
N GLU A 273 4.13 9.34 -4.23
CA GLU A 273 3.91 8.17 -5.06
C GLU A 273 4.63 6.97 -4.44
N HIS A 274 3.98 5.83 -4.34
CA HIS A 274 4.61 4.63 -3.81
C HIS A 274 4.16 3.40 -4.57
N MET A 275 5.05 2.42 -4.65
CA MET A 275 4.80 1.15 -5.30
C MET A 275 5.59 0.06 -4.61
N TYR A 276 4.96 -1.07 -4.35
CA TYR A 276 5.62 -2.22 -3.76
C TYR A 276 4.98 -3.54 -4.20
N LEU A 277 5.79 -4.59 -4.37
CA LEU A 277 5.31 -5.95 -4.60
C LEU A 277 5.05 -6.66 -3.25
N LYS A 278 3.94 -7.39 -3.16
CA LYS A 278 3.51 -8.05 -1.93
C LYS A 278 2.93 -9.44 -2.19
N LYS A 279 3.25 -10.41 -1.32
CA LYS A 279 2.62 -11.74 -1.36
C LYS A 279 1.21 -11.70 -0.78
N ILE A 280 0.31 -12.49 -1.35
CA ILE A 280 -1.02 -12.69 -0.79
C ILE A 280 -0.98 -13.65 0.41
N SER A 281 -1.62 -13.23 1.49
CA SER A 281 -1.95 -14.06 2.65
C SER A 281 -3.29 -14.74 2.44
N TYR A 282 -3.27 -16.06 2.34
CA TYR A 282 -4.47 -16.87 2.11
C TYR A 282 -5.07 -17.36 3.43
N THR A 283 -6.36 -17.12 3.64
CA THR A 283 -7.02 -17.45 4.92
C THR A 283 -8.46 -17.95 4.73
N ASN A 284 -8.92 -18.76 5.69
CA ASN A 284 -10.33 -19.14 5.87
C ASN A 284 -10.93 -18.52 7.14
N LYS A 285 -10.16 -17.70 7.85
CA LYS A 285 -10.67 -17.01 9.05
C LYS A 285 -11.76 -16.04 8.63
N LYS A 286 -12.82 -15.94 9.43
CA LYS A 286 -13.84 -14.92 9.27
C LYS A 286 -13.19 -13.54 9.45
N ILE A 287 -13.43 -12.65 8.49
CA ILE A 287 -12.99 -11.26 8.53
C ILE A 287 -14.25 -10.39 8.69
N SER A 288 -14.22 -9.47 9.64
CA SER A 288 -15.27 -8.45 9.80
C SER A 288 -14.82 -7.17 9.10
N ILE A 289 -15.71 -6.55 8.34
CA ILE A 289 -15.49 -5.22 7.76
C ILE A 289 -15.92 -4.08 8.70
N LEU A 290 -16.46 -4.42 9.88
CA LEU A 290 -16.87 -3.47 10.93
C LEU A 290 -15.79 -3.29 11.99
N ILE A 291 -14.52 -3.39 11.59
CA ILE A 291 -13.36 -3.17 12.46
C ILE A 291 -12.97 -1.68 12.41
N PRO A 292 -12.49 -1.08 13.51
CA PRO A 292 -12.23 0.35 13.58
C PRO A 292 -11.06 0.81 12.72
N SER A 293 -10.17 -0.11 12.31
CA SER A 293 -9.05 0.17 11.43
C SER A 293 -8.65 -1.08 10.65
N ILE A 294 -8.00 -0.87 9.52
CA ILE A 294 -7.46 -1.91 8.65
C ILE A 294 -6.00 -1.58 8.29
N ASP A 295 -5.12 -2.57 8.28
CA ASP A 295 -3.76 -2.43 7.76
C ASP A 295 -3.69 -2.79 6.26
N SER A 296 -2.60 -2.42 5.58
CA SER A 296 -2.46 -2.70 4.14
C SER A 296 -2.43 -4.20 3.79
N ASN A 297 -1.97 -5.07 4.69
CA ASN A 297 -1.97 -6.52 4.43
C ASN A 297 -3.41 -7.03 4.38
N LEU A 298 -4.24 -6.63 5.34
CA LEU A 298 -5.66 -6.99 5.36
C LEU A 298 -6.40 -6.31 4.20
N ALA A 299 -6.13 -5.03 3.94
CA ALA A 299 -6.80 -4.24 2.91
C ALA A 299 -6.57 -4.75 1.48
N PHE A 300 -5.32 -5.07 1.13
CA PHE A 300 -4.90 -5.30 -0.26
C PHE A 300 -4.27 -6.68 -0.51
N ALA A 301 -3.80 -7.37 0.54
CA ALA A 301 -2.99 -8.58 0.39
C ALA A 301 -3.53 -9.80 1.16
N THR A 302 -4.83 -9.84 1.43
CA THR A 302 -5.50 -10.99 2.08
C THR A 302 -6.60 -11.52 1.20
N LYS A 303 -6.62 -12.83 0.97
CA LYS A 303 -7.55 -13.49 0.05
C LYS A 303 -8.10 -14.79 0.64
N LYS A 304 -9.29 -15.19 0.21
CA LYS A 304 -9.89 -16.48 0.57
C LYS A 304 -8.97 -17.64 0.13
N ARG A 305 -8.83 -18.67 0.95
CA ARG A 305 -7.90 -19.79 0.69
C ARG A 305 -8.20 -20.57 -0.59
N ASP A 306 -9.42 -20.55 -1.08
CA ASP A 306 -9.84 -21.20 -2.34
C ASP A 306 -8.98 -20.72 -3.53
N TRP A 307 -8.51 -19.47 -3.51
CA TRP A 307 -7.67 -18.89 -4.54
C TRP A 307 -6.16 -19.18 -4.36
N LYS A 308 -5.77 -20.02 -3.39
CA LYS A 308 -4.35 -20.29 -3.07
C LYS A 308 -3.56 -20.88 -4.25
N TYR A 309 -4.25 -21.55 -5.19
CA TYR A 309 -3.60 -22.12 -6.38
C TYR A 309 -2.95 -21.07 -7.28
N GLU A 310 -3.38 -19.80 -7.19
CA GLU A 310 -2.84 -18.70 -7.98
C GLU A 310 -1.42 -18.30 -7.59
N LYS A 311 -1.00 -18.63 -6.35
CA LYS A 311 0.29 -18.20 -5.78
C LYS A 311 0.51 -16.70 -6.03
N GLU A 312 -0.52 -15.92 -5.77
CA GLU A 312 -0.63 -14.54 -6.20
C GLU A 312 0.37 -13.65 -5.47
N VAL A 313 0.96 -12.73 -6.23
CA VAL A 313 1.67 -11.55 -5.73
C VAL A 313 1.09 -10.32 -6.41
N ARG A 314 0.92 -9.24 -5.65
CA ARG A 314 0.37 -7.96 -6.15
C ARG A 314 1.42 -6.90 -6.15
N LEU A 315 1.56 -6.21 -7.28
CA LEU A 315 2.16 -4.89 -7.31
C LEU A 315 1.09 -3.90 -6.87
N ILE A 316 1.25 -3.33 -5.69
CA ILE A 316 0.33 -2.34 -5.11
C ILE A 316 0.95 -0.97 -5.37
N VAL A 317 0.17 -0.10 -6.01
CA VAL A 317 0.61 1.22 -6.45
C VAL A 317 -0.31 2.24 -5.82
N TYR A 318 0.29 3.25 -5.19
CA TYR A 318 -0.39 4.39 -4.63
C TYR A 318 0.08 5.64 -5.37
N ASN A 319 -0.81 6.27 -6.14
CA ASN A 319 -0.49 7.50 -6.86
C ASN A 319 -1.68 8.47 -6.79
N PRO A 320 -1.63 9.48 -5.90
CA PRO A 320 -2.71 10.46 -5.78
C PRO A 320 -2.72 11.49 -6.92
N ASN A 321 -1.68 11.52 -7.76
CA ASN A 321 -1.55 12.44 -8.90
C ASN A 321 -2.14 11.86 -10.20
N LYS A 322 -2.58 10.60 -10.19
CA LYS A 322 -3.21 9.92 -11.33
C LYS A 322 -4.68 9.65 -11.08
N THR A 323 -5.51 10.13 -11.99
CA THR A 323 -6.98 9.94 -11.95
C THR A 323 -7.43 8.82 -12.87
N GLU A 324 -6.58 8.39 -13.81
CA GLU A 324 -6.91 7.35 -14.78
C GLU A 324 -7.18 6.03 -14.08
N MET A 325 -8.29 5.36 -14.43
CA MET A 325 -8.61 4.05 -13.84
C MET A 325 -7.55 3.00 -14.21
N PHE A 326 -7.05 3.04 -15.44
CA PHE A 326 -6.04 2.12 -15.93
C PHE A 326 -4.87 2.92 -16.50
N TYR A 327 -3.65 2.55 -16.15
CA TYR A 327 -2.46 3.11 -16.78
C TYR A 327 -1.29 2.12 -16.73
N GLY A 328 -0.43 2.21 -17.74
CA GLY A 328 0.79 1.42 -17.87
C GLY A 328 1.93 2.02 -17.06
N ILE A 329 2.60 1.20 -16.24
CA ILE A 329 3.87 1.56 -15.61
C ILE A 329 4.99 1.05 -16.53
N PRO A 330 5.84 1.93 -17.08
CA PRO A 330 6.96 1.51 -17.91
C PRO A 330 7.92 0.60 -17.14
N LEU A 331 8.33 -0.52 -17.74
CA LEU A 331 9.42 -1.31 -17.20
C LEU A 331 10.71 -0.48 -17.17
N ASP A 332 11.47 -0.60 -16.09
CA ASP A 332 12.81 -0.01 -16.03
C ASP A 332 13.82 -0.82 -16.85
N GLU A 333 15.02 -0.25 -17.05
CA GLU A 333 16.08 -0.85 -17.87
C GLU A 333 16.62 -2.18 -17.29
N GLU A 334 16.43 -2.41 -15.98
CA GLU A 334 16.85 -3.63 -15.31
C GLU A 334 15.77 -4.73 -15.31
N SER A 335 14.56 -4.41 -15.74
CA SER A 335 13.44 -5.33 -15.84
C SER A 335 13.26 -5.82 -17.28
N GLU A 336 12.84 -7.07 -17.44
CA GLU A 336 12.65 -7.65 -18.77
C GLU A 336 11.44 -8.58 -18.85
N ILE A 337 10.90 -8.69 -20.07
CA ILE A 337 10.08 -9.82 -20.48
C ILE A 337 11.04 -10.96 -20.86
N ASP A 338 11.13 -11.98 -20.01
CA ASP A 338 12.03 -13.12 -20.19
C ASP A 338 11.48 -14.10 -21.24
N SER A 339 10.18 -14.38 -21.15
CA SER A 339 9.53 -15.36 -22.03
C SER A 339 8.04 -15.08 -22.17
N ILE A 340 7.47 -15.53 -23.29
CA ILE A 340 6.03 -15.53 -23.53
C ILE A 340 5.60 -16.96 -23.86
N PHE A 341 4.63 -17.45 -23.08
CA PHE A 341 3.98 -18.73 -23.31
C PHE A 341 2.62 -18.47 -23.95
N LEU A 342 2.37 -19.05 -25.12
CA LEU A 342 1.14 -18.91 -25.88
C LEU A 342 0.22 -20.08 -25.52
N GLY A 343 -1.02 -19.78 -25.16
CA GLY A 343 -1.97 -20.78 -24.65
C GLY A 343 -2.29 -21.86 -25.68
N TYR A 344 -2.78 -23.01 -25.21
CA TYR A 344 -3.01 -24.19 -26.06
C TYR A 344 -3.91 -23.90 -27.27
N ARG A 345 -4.97 -23.10 -27.09
CA ARG A 345 -5.94 -22.72 -28.14
C ARG A 345 -5.56 -21.45 -28.92
N CYS A 346 -4.40 -20.87 -28.65
CA CYS A 346 -3.91 -19.68 -29.34
C CYS A 346 -3.67 -19.98 -30.84
N THR A 347 -4.23 -19.18 -31.74
CA THR A 347 -4.12 -19.38 -33.20
C THR A 347 -2.79 -18.87 -33.75
N ASN A 348 -2.37 -19.33 -34.93
CA ASN A 348 -1.12 -18.86 -35.55
C ASN A 348 -1.11 -17.34 -35.76
N ASN A 349 -2.23 -16.75 -36.18
CA ASN A 349 -2.35 -15.29 -36.33
C ASN A 349 -2.05 -14.54 -35.02
N VAL A 350 -2.48 -15.05 -33.87
CA VAL A 350 -2.19 -14.45 -32.55
C VAL A 350 -0.71 -14.61 -32.21
N ILE A 351 -0.14 -15.79 -32.45
CA ILE A 351 1.29 -16.07 -32.22
C ILE A 351 2.15 -15.10 -33.04
N ASP A 352 1.85 -14.97 -34.33
CA ASP A 352 2.58 -14.10 -35.26
C ASP A 352 2.45 -12.63 -34.87
N THR A 353 1.23 -12.20 -34.48
CA THR A 353 1.00 -10.83 -33.98
C THR A 353 1.89 -10.53 -32.77
N ILE A 354 1.93 -11.42 -31.79
CA ILE A 354 2.73 -11.22 -30.57
C ILE A 354 4.23 -11.21 -30.90
N LYS A 355 4.72 -12.13 -31.74
CA LYS A 355 6.13 -12.16 -32.17
C LYS A 355 6.54 -10.87 -32.90
N ASN A 356 5.68 -10.41 -33.82
CA ASN A 356 5.96 -9.23 -34.63
C ASN A 356 6.10 -7.94 -33.80
N ILE A 357 5.41 -7.83 -32.65
CA ILE A 357 5.60 -6.70 -31.72
C ILE A 357 7.06 -6.57 -31.30
N PHE A 358 7.72 -7.68 -30.94
CA PHE A 358 9.11 -7.63 -30.46
C PHE A 358 10.14 -7.47 -31.57
N ILE A 359 9.87 -8.04 -32.75
CA ILE A 359 10.73 -7.86 -33.94
C ILE A 359 10.77 -6.37 -34.33
N GLN A 360 9.61 -5.71 -34.37
CA GLN A 360 9.51 -4.30 -34.75
C GLN A 360 10.16 -3.37 -33.73
N ARG A 361 10.10 -3.69 -32.43
CA ARG A 361 10.69 -2.88 -31.36
C ARG A 361 12.22 -2.89 -31.34
N ARG A 362 12.89 -3.82 -32.04
CA ARG A 362 14.36 -4.01 -32.01
C ARG A 362 14.92 -4.15 -30.57
N THR A 363 14.10 -4.59 -29.65
CA THR A 363 14.50 -4.89 -28.26
C THR A 363 15.00 -6.33 -28.17
N LYS A 364 15.59 -6.68 -27.02
CA LYS A 364 15.87 -8.08 -26.70
C LYS A 364 14.60 -8.93 -26.91
N LEU A 365 14.71 -9.94 -27.77
CA LEU A 365 13.62 -10.88 -28.03
C LEU A 365 13.41 -11.77 -26.80
N PRO A 366 12.17 -11.92 -26.31
CA PRO A 366 11.86 -12.93 -25.31
C PRO A 366 11.88 -14.32 -25.94
N ASN A 367 12.03 -15.35 -25.13
CA ASN A 367 11.82 -16.72 -25.61
C ASN A 367 10.31 -16.97 -25.82
N PHE A 368 9.94 -17.53 -26.95
CA PHE A 368 8.54 -17.86 -27.25
C PHE A 368 8.29 -19.36 -27.10
N TYR A 369 7.22 -19.70 -26.40
CA TYR A 369 6.79 -21.08 -26.20
C TYR A 369 5.32 -21.25 -26.52
N LYS A 370 4.93 -22.41 -27.05
CA LYS A 370 3.53 -22.79 -27.23
C LYS A 370 3.17 -23.89 -26.25
N MET A 371 2.07 -23.72 -25.52
CA MET A 371 1.50 -24.78 -24.70
C MET A 371 0.91 -25.88 -25.60
N VAL A 372 1.21 -27.13 -25.28
CA VAL A 372 0.77 -28.33 -26.01
C VAL A 372 0.25 -29.38 -25.03
N LEU A 373 -0.58 -30.29 -25.54
CA LEU A 373 -1.08 -31.43 -24.77
C LEU A 373 0.09 -32.32 -24.35
N ASP A 374 0.05 -32.81 -23.11
CA ASP A 374 0.86 -33.96 -22.73
C ASP A 374 0.03 -35.25 -22.93
N GLU A 375 0.33 -36.00 -23.98
CA GLU A 375 -0.36 -37.27 -24.28
C GLU A 375 -0.20 -38.33 -23.17
N LYS A 376 0.84 -38.20 -22.34
CA LYS A 376 1.08 -39.11 -21.21
C LYS A 376 0.34 -38.70 -19.95
N ASP A 377 -0.09 -37.44 -19.85
CA ASP A 377 -0.82 -36.89 -18.71
C ASP A 377 -1.65 -35.67 -19.14
N ILE A 378 -2.89 -35.92 -19.57
CA ILE A 378 -3.77 -34.88 -20.11
C ILE A 378 -4.16 -33.78 -19.11
N TYR A 379 -3.91 -33.98 -17.81
CA TYR A 379 -4.14 -32.97 -16.78
C TYR A 379 -2.97 -31.98 -16.65
N ASN A 380 -1.84 -32.25 -17.31
CA ASN A 380 -0.68 -31.40 -17.38
C ASN A 380 -0.44 -30.90 -18.81
N LEU A 381 -0.08 -29.62 -18.94
CA LEU A 381 0.36 -29.06 -20.22
C LEU A 381 1.89 -29.09 -20.29
N LYS A 382 2.39 -29.44 -21.47
CA LYS A 382 3.78 -29.23 -21.87
C LYS A 382 3.90 -27.90 -22.61
N TYR A 383 5.13 -27.42 -22.76
CA TYR A 383 5.41 -26.31 -23.66
C TYR A 383 6.58 -26.66 -24.56
N VAL A 384 6.53 -26.18 -25.80
CA VAL A 384 7.59 -26.32 -26.81
C VAL A 384 8.05 -24.95 -27.24
N GLU A 385 9.35 -24.78 -27.44
CA GLU A 385 9.91 -23.55 -27.98
C GLU A 385 9.48 -23.36 -29.44
N ILE A 386 9.17 -22.12 -29.81
CA ILE A 386 8.75 -21.78 -31.17
C ILE A 386 9.62 -20.62 -31.68
N GLN A 387 10.18 -20.78 -32.88
CA GLN A 387 11.05 -19.78 -33.51
C GLN A 387 10.27 -18.58 -34.01
#